data_AF-A0A8H2X9S2-F1
#
_entry.id   AF-A0A8H2X9S2-F1
#
_cell.length_a   1.000
_cell.length_b   1.000
_cell.length_c   1.000
_cell.angle_alpha   90.00
_cell.angle_beta   90.00
_cell.angle_gamma   90.00
#
_symmetry.space_group_name_H-M   'P 1'
#
loop_
_entity.id
_entity.type
_entity.pdbx_description
1 polymer ?
#
loop_
_entity_poly.entity_id
_entity_poly.type
_entity_poly.pdbx_seq_one_letter_code
_entity_poly.pdbx_strand_id
1 'polypeptide(L)'
;MRFSPKWQRSYEVVGVKEVQPTFTELPTEDNQIIRASDHLVVSSSTYEMKRSSASDCRHALIAARAQYMRDISPANELLCEGWRIVIMQKAERTKMIVSYIGQPAIVSSKPAIRLPPFIDILNDI
;
A
#
# COMPACT_ATOMS: atom_id res chain seq x y z
N MET A 1 0.64 -31.03 -37.01
CA MET A 1 0.73 -29.84 -36.13
C MET A 1 0.42 -30.27 -34.71
N ARG A 2 1.39 -30.17 -33.78
CA ARG A 2 1.18 -30.47 -32.36
C ARG A 2 0.75 -29.17 -31.66
N PHE A 3 -0.55 -29.02 -31.40
CA PHE A 3 -1.01 -28.02 -30.45
C PHE A 3 -0.67 -28.53 -29.05
N SER A 4 0.41 -28.00 -28.46
CA SER A 4 0.60 -28.11 -27.02
C SER A 4 -0.32 -27.07 -26.38
N PRO A 5 -1.26 -27.45 -25.49
CA PRO A 5 -1.88 -26.47 -24.63
C PRO A 5 -0.76 -26.01 -23.70
N LYS A 6 -0.24 -24.80 -23.90
CA LYS A 6 0.53 -24.12 -22.86
C LYS A 6 -0.45 -23.96 -21.70
N TRP A 7 -0.43 -24.91 -20.76
CA TRP A 7 -1.19 -24.84 -19.52
C TRP A 7 -0.53 -23.73 -18.70
N GLN A 8 -0.84 -22.49 -19.07
CA GLN A 8 -0.35 -21.29 -18.44
C GLN A 8 -1.08 -21.21 -17.12
N ARG A 9 -0.52 -21.82 -16.07
CA ARG A 9 -1.07 -21.74 -14.71
C ARG A 9 -1.46 -20.30 -14.42
N SER A 10 -2.68 -20.07 -13.97
CA SER A 10 -3.12 -18.76 -13.54
C SER A 10 -2.40 -18.38 -12.25
N TYR A 11 -2.35 -17.08 -11.95
CA TYR A 11 -1.97 -16.64 -10.62
C TYR A 11 -3.10 -17.00 -9.64
N GLU A 12 -2.76 -17.69 -8.57
CA GLU A 12 -3.69 -18.05 -7.50
C GLU A 12 -3.45 -17.13 -6.31
N VAL A 13 -4.52 -16.63 -5.68
CA VAL A 13 -4.42 -15.81 -4.48
C VAL A 13 -4.04 -16.71 -3.31
N VAL A 14 -2.86 -16.49 -2.73
CA VAL A 14 -2.34 -17.27 -1.60
C VAL A 14 -2.47 -16.52 -0.27
N GLY A 15 -2.66 -15.20 -0.31
CA GLY A 15 -2.77 -14.40 0.90
C GLY A 15 -3.39 -13.04 0.63
N VAL A 16 -4.16 -12.57 1.62
CA VAL A 16 -4.69 -11.21 1.67
C VAL A 16 -4.45 -10.67 3.08
N LYS A 17 -3.85 -9.50 3.16
CA LYS A 17 -3.73 -8.72 4.40
C LYS A 17 -4.26 -7.33 4.15
N GLU A 18 -4.96 -6.78 5.14
CA GLU A 18 -5.65 -5.51 5.00
C GLU A 18 -5.72 -4.79 6.33
N VAL A 19 -5.60 -3.47 6.24
CA VAL A 19 -5.83 -2.51 7.31
C VAL A 19 -6.83 -1.51 6.77
N GLN A 20 -8.01 -1.46 7.41
CA GLN A 20 -9.00 -0.44 7.09
C GLN A 20 -8.45 0.95 7.42
N PRO A 21 -8.86 2.00 6.68
CA PRO A 21 -8.44 3.36 6.96
C PRO A 21 -8.63 3.71 8.43
N THR A 22 -7.53 4.00 9.13
CA THR A 22 -7.55 4.44 10.52
C THR A 22 -7.09 5.88 10.59
N PHE A 23 -7.61 6.63 11.57
CA PHE A 23 -7.20 8.01 11.75
C PHE A 23 -5.72 8.08 12.15
N THR A 24 -5.01 8.95 11.45
CA THR A 24 -3.62 9.24 11.70
C THR A 24 -3.55 10.17 12.90
N GLU A 25 -2.86 9.76 13.97
CA GLU A 25 -2.56 10.67 15.08
C GLU A 25 -1.65 11.79 14.54
N LEU A 26 -2.21 12.99 14.37
CA LEU A 26 -1.44 14.14 13.93
C LEU A 26 -0.54 14.59 15.09
N PRO A 27 0.78 14.73 14.88
CA PRO A 27 1.68 15.14 15.96
C PRO A 27 1.37 16.59 16.38
N THR A 28 0.91 16.76 17.62
CA THR A 28 0.84 18.01 18.41
C THR A 28 -0.17 19.09 18.01
N GLU A 29 -0.50 19.95 18.98
CA GLU A 29 -1.52 21.01 18.96
C GLU A 29 -1.28 22.12 17.90
N ASP A 30 -0.13 22.13 17.23
CA ASP A 30 0.25 23.13 16.22
C ASP A 30 -0.08 22.72 14.77
N ASN A 31 -0.57 21.49 14.54
CA ASN A 31 -0.93 21.02 13.21
C ASN A 31 -2.29 21.58 12.76
N GLN A 32 -2.27 22.71 12.05
CA GLN A 32 -3.48 23.24 11.44
C GLN A 32 -3.74 22.56 10.08
N ILE A 33 -4.90 21.93 9.94
CA ILE A 33 -5.39 21.45 8.65
C ILE A 33 -5.81 22.67 7.84
N ILE A 34 -5.08 22.95 6.76
CA ILE A 34 -5.39 24.04 5.82
C ILE A 34 -6.51 23.60 4.87
N ARG A 35 -6.41 22.36 4.39
CA ARG A 35 -7.38 21.75 3.48
C ARG A 35 -7.35 20.24 3.63
N ALA A 36 -8.52 19.61 3.57
CA ALA A 36 -8.64 18.16 3.46
C ALA A 36 -9.43 17.80 2.20
N SER A 37 -9.17 16.62 1.65
CA SER A 37 -10.04 15.98 0.68
C SER A 37 -11.32 15.51 1.35
N ASP A 38 -12.47 15.66 0.71
CA ASP A 38 -13.76 15.12 1.18
C ASP A 38 -13.88 13.60 0.98
N HIS A 39 -12.95 13.01 0.23
CA HIS A 39 -12.99 11.61 -0.16
C HIS A 39 -11.66 10.91 0.09
N LEU A 40 -11.75 9.59 0.30
CA LEU A 40 -10.60 8.71 0.28
C LEU A 40 -10.11 8.55 -1.16
N VAL A 41 -8.80 8.60 -1.33
CA VAL A 41 -8.13 8.33 -2.60
C VAL A 41 -7.44 6.98 -2.48
N VAL A 42 -7.48 6.20 -3.56
CA VAL A 42 -6.87 4.87 -3.63
C VAL A 42 -5.86 4.84 -4.77
N SER A 43 -4.65 4.36 -4.50
CA SER A 43 -3.66 4.04 -5.53
C SER A 43 -3.28 2.57 -5.42
N SER A 44 -3.03 1.92 -6.57
CA SER A 44 -2.64 0.52 -6.60
C SER A 44 -1.32 0.34 -7.36
N SER A 45 -0.38 -0.34 -6.73
CA SER A 45 0.92 -0.69 -7.28
C SER A 45 1.06 -2.21 -7.38
N THR A 46 1.68 -2.68 -8.47
CA THR A 46 1.90 -4.11 -8.69
C THR A 46 3.39 -4.42 -8.67
N TYR A 47 3.77 -5.45 -7.92
CA TYR A 47 5.15 -5.93 -7.79
C TYR A 47 5.22 -7.40 -8.18
N GLU A 48 6.17 -7.78 -9.04
CA GLU A 48 6.40 -9.17 -9.44
C GLU A 48 7.84 -9.59 -9.10
N MET A 49 7.99 -10.76 -8.48
CA MET A 49 9.27 -11.32 -8.06
C MET A 49 9.27 -12.85 -8.12
N LYS A 50 10.43 -13.50 -8.03
CA LYS A 50 10.52 -14.97 -8.05
C LYS A 50 9.93 -15.58 -6.77
N ARG A 51 10.41 -15.14 -5.62
CA ARG A 51 9.88 -15.52 -4.31
C ARG A 51 9.72 -14.26 -3.48
N SER A 52 8.66 -14.18 -2.69
CA SER A 52 8.44 -13.11 -1.72
C SER A 52 8.70 -13.60 -0.30
N SER A 53 9.24 -12.72 0.51
CA SER A 53 9.33 -12.83 1.96
C SER A 53 8.41 -11.82 2.65
N ALA A 54 8.19 -11.98 3.95
CA ALA A 54 7.58 -10.95 4.79
C ALA A 54 8.25 -9.57 4.62
N SER A 55 9.60 -9.54 4.51
CA SER A 55 10.32 -8.29 4.27
C SER A 55 10.00 -7.67 2.91
N ASP A 56 9.80 -8.47 1.86
CA ASP A 56 9.46 -7.94 0.54
C ASP A 56 8.07 -7.30 0.54
N CYS A 57 7.12 -7.89 1.27
CA CYS A 57 5.78 -7.32 1.46
C CYS A 57 5.84 -5.95 2.16
N ARG A 58 6.66 -5.83 3.21
CA ARG A 58 6.87 -4.56 3.93
C ARG A 58 7.50 -3.50 3.04
N HIS A 59 8.54 -3.85 2.29
CA HIS A 59 9.18 -2.91 1.36
C HIS A 59 8.23 -2.46 0.25
N ALA A 60 7.45 -3.39 -0.31
CA ALA A 60 6.44 -3.06 -1.31
C ALA A 60 5.40 -2.08 -0.76
N LEU A 61 4.97 -2.27 0.49
CA LEU A 61 4.01 -1.37 1.14
C LEU A 61 4.59 0.03 1.41
N ILE A 62 5.83 0.10 1.91
CA ILE A 62 6.52 1.38 2.15
C ILE A 62 6.71 2.12 0.81
N ALA A 63 7.10 1.41 -0.25
CA ALA A 63 7.26 1.99 -1.58
C ALA A 63 5.92 2.48 -2.15
N ALA A 64 4.84 1.72 -1.96
CA ALA A 64 3.49 2.10 -2.38
C ALA A 64 3.00 3.36 -1.65
N ARG A 65 3.23 3.47 -0.33
CA ARG A 65 2.95 4.70 0.44
C ARG A 65 3.73 5.89 -0.09
N ALA A 66 5.03 5.71 -0.34
CA ALA A 66 5.88 6.79 -0.86
C ALA A 66 5.44 7.25 -2.25
N GLN A 67 5.00 6.32 -3.11
CA GLN A 67 4.41 6.66 -4.41
C GLN A 67 3.08 7.39 -4.24
N TYR A 68 2.19 6.87 -3.40
CA TYR A 68 0.91 7.48 -3.09
C TYR A 68 1.06 8.94 -2.64
N MET A 69 1.97 9.22 -1.70
CA MET A 69 2.25 10.58 -1.24
C MET A 69 2.76 11.52 -2.34
N ARG A 70 3.50 11.00 -3.34
CA ARG A 70 3.92 11.80 -4.49
C ARG A 70 2.74 12.11 -5.42
N ASP A 71 1.85 11.15 -5.62
CA ASP A 71 0.72 11.24 -6.55
C ASP A 71 -0.36 12.22 -6.06
N ILE A 72 -0.53 12.37 -4.74
CA ILE A 72 -1.52 13.27 -4.13
C ILE A 72 -1.05 14.71 -3.92
N SER A 73 0.17 15.05 -4.37
CA SER A 73 0.71 16.41 -4.32
C SER A 73 -0.31 17.40 -4.91
N PRO A 74 -0.59 18.55 -4.26
CA PRO A 74 0.19 19.20 -3.20
C PRO A 74 -0.13 18.76 -1.77
N ALA A 75 -0.97 17.74 -1.56
CA ALA A 75 -1.21 17.22 -0.22
C ALA A 75 0.09 16.68 0.38
N ASN A 76 0.36 17.05 1.63
CA ASN A 76 1.59 16.69 2.34
C ASN A 76 1.33 15.69 3.48
N GLU A 77 0.07 15.42 3.83
CA GLU A 77 -0.27 14.57 4.95
C GLU A 77 -1.55 13.75 4.71
N LEU A 78 -1.74 12.68 5.49
CA LEU A 78 -2.95 11.85 5.47
C LEU A 78 -3.69 11.92 6.81
N LEU A 79 -4.96 12.33 6.81
CA LEU A 79 -5.79 12.35 8.02
C LEU A 79 -6.20 10.95 8.47
N CYS A 80 -6.35 10.06 7.50
CA CYS A 80 -6.47 8.63 7.72
C CYS A 80 -5.74 7.88 6.62
N GLU A 81 -5.23 6.71 6.96
CA GLU A 81 -4.57 5.83 6.00
C GLU A 81 -4.86 4.36 6.30
N GLY A 82 -4.88 3.56 5.24
CA GLY A 82 -5.10 2.14 5.25
C GLY A 82 -4.48 1.50 4.02
N TRP A 83 -4.48 0.19 3.96
CA TRP A 83 -3.86 -0.53 2.85
C TRP A 83 -4.38 -1.95 2.73
N ARG A 84 -4.21 -2.51 1.54
CA ARG A 84 -4.50 -3.91 1.23
C ARG A 84 -3.39 -4.49 0.38
N ILE A 85 -2.90 -5.67 0.76
CA ILE A 85 -1.93 -6.44 -0.03
C ILE A 85 -2.60 -7.75 -0.44
N VAL A 86 -2.63 -8.01 -1.73
CA VAL A 86 -3.05 -9.30 -2.31
C VAL A 86 -1.80 -9.99 -2.86
N ILE A 87 -1.46 -11.14 -2.29
CA ILE A 87 -0.33 -11.97 -2.70
C ILE A 87 -0.86 -13.10 -3.56
N MET A 88 -0.32 -13.21 -4.77
CA MET A 88 -0.65 -14.26 -5.71
C MET A 88 0.60 -15.04 -6.09
N GLN A 89 0.47 -16.36 -6.24
CA GLN A 89 1.56 -17.22 -6.68
C GLN A 89 1.23 -17.93 -7.99
N LYS A 90 2.28 -18.18 -8.76
CA LYS A 90 2.27 -18.97 -9.98
C LYS A 90 3.61 -19.68 -10.11
N ALA A 91 3.65 -20.96 -9.75
CA ALA A 91 4.89 -21.73 -9.68
C ALA A 91 5.96 -20.99 -8.85
N GLU A 92 7.10 -20.62 -9.44
CA GLU A 92 8.16 -19.86 -8.78
C GLU A 92 8.06 -18.34 -9.04
N ARG A 93 6.85 -17.81 -9.15
CA ARG A 93 6.61 -16.37 -9.27
C ARG A 93 5.57 -15.93 -8.27
N THR A 94 5.87 -14.84 -7.60
CA THR A 94 4.96 -14.15 -6.71
C THR A 94 4.62 -12.78 -7.28
N LYS A 95 3.33 -12.46 -7.31
CA LYS A 95 2.80 -11.16 -7.69
C LYS A 95 2.06 -10.57 -6.50
N MET A 96 2.42 -9.35 -6.13
CA MET A 96 1.77 -8.59 -5.08
C MET A 96 1.05 -7.40 -5.68
N ILE A 97 -0.23 -7.23 -5.34
CA ILE A 97 -0.97 -6.00 -5.61
C ILE A 97 -1.12 -5.29 -4.28
N VAL A 98 -0.53 -4.10 -4.18
CA VAL A 98 -0.62 -3.24 -3.01
C VAL A 98 -1.55 -2.08 -3.34
N SER A 99 -2.70 -2.02 -2.68
CA SER A 99 -3.62 -0.90 -2.73
C SER A 99 -3.43 -0.05 -1.48
N TYR A 100 -3.01 1.20 -1.66
CA TYR A 100 -2.92 2.19 -0.60
C TYR A 100 -4.14 3.09 -0.63
N ILE A 101 -4.71 3.39 0.54
CA ILE A 101 -5.89 4.25 0.68
C ILE A 101 -5.61 5.30 1.75
N GLY A 102 -6.04 6.53 1.50
CA GLY A 102 -5.98 7.56 2.53
C GLY A 102 -6.80 8.79 2.20
N GLN A 103 -6.92 9.68 3.17
CA GLN A 103 -7.54 10.99 3.00
C GLN A 103 -6.46 12.07 2.89
N PRO A 104 -6.16 12.58 1.68
CA PRO A 104 -5.17 13.63 1.49
C PRO A 104 -5.54 14.90 2.24
N ALA A 105 -4.55 15.52 2.88
CA ALA A 105 -4.67 16.83 3.49
C ALA A 105 -3.41 17.66 3.27
N ILE A 106 -3.61 18.98 3.32
CA ILE A 106 -2.57 19.98 3.41
C ILE A 106 -2.58 20.47 4.85
N VAL A 107 -1.49 20.23 5.56
CA VAL A 107 -1.25 20.75 6.90
C VAL A 107 -0.16 21.80 6.87
N SER A 108 -0.22 22.76 7.79
CA SER A 108 0.76 23.85 7.92
C SER A 108 2.16 23.36 8.34
N SER A 109 2.24 22.20 8.98
CA SER A 109 3.48 21.69 9.56
C SER A 109 4.31 20.86 8.58
N LYS A 110 5.56 20.59 8.99
CA LYS A 110 6.45 19.70 8.25
C LYS A 110 5.90 18.27 8.34
N PRO A 111 5.67 17.58 7.22
CA PRO A 111 5.10 16.23 7.24
C PRO A 111 6.06 15.27 7.94
N ALA A 112 5.51 14.44 8.83
CA ALA A 112 6.27 13.42 9.53
C ALA A 112 6.58 12.25 8.59
N ILE A 113 7.82 11.74 8.62
CA ILE A 113 8.14 10.49 7.94
C ILE A 113 7.52 9.36 8.75
N ARG A 114 6.48 8.75 8.21
CA ARG A 114 5.73 7.66 8.85
C ARG A 114 5.79 6.38 8.04
N LEU A 115 5.80 5.27 8.78
CA LEU A 115 5.53 3.96 8.23
C LEU A 115 4.03 3.77 8.04
N PRO A 116 3.60 2.93 7.08
CA PRO A 116 2.22 2.48 6.98
C PRO A 116 1.68 1.96 8.32
N PRO A 117 0.39 2.20 8.64
CA PRO A 117 -0.20 1.78 9.89
C PRO A 117 -0.20 0.25 10.02
N PHE A 118 0.06 -0.27 11.22
CA PHE A 118 0.08 -1.71 11.51
C PHE A 118 0.94 -2.54 10.54
N ILE A 119 2.03 -1.98 10.01
CA ILE A 119 2.91 -2.69 9.06
C ILE A 119 3.46 -4.02 9.59
N ASP A 120 3.56 -4.16 10.91
CA ASP A 120 4.12 -5.35 11.56
C ASP A 120 3.23 -6.60 11.41
N ILE A 121 1.95 -6.47 11.03
CA ILE A 121 1.11 -7.65 10.72
C ILE A 121 1.60 -8.42 9.49
N LEU A 122 2.51 -7.84 8.70
CA LEU A 122 3.17 -8.49 7.58
C LEU A 122 4.32 -9.41 8.02
N ASN A 123 4.70 -9.41 9.31
CA ASN A 123 5.71 -10.33 9.84
C ASN A 123 5.21 -11.78 9.88
N ASP A 124 3.90 -11.99 9.87
CA ASP A 124 3.24 -13.31 9.92
C ASP A 124 2.88 -13.86 8.52
N ILE A 125 3.66 -13.50 7.48
CA ILE A 125 3.45 -13.93 6.09
C ILE A 125 4.53 -14.93 5.67
#